data_AF-A0A7C6A040-F1
#
_entry.id   AF-A0A7C6A040-F1
#
_cell.length_a   1.000
_cell.length_b   1.000
_cell.length_c   1.000
_cell.angle_alpha   90.00
_cell.angle_beta   90.00
_cell.angle_gamma   90.00
#
_symmetry.space_group_name_H-M   'P 1'
#
loop_
_entity.id
_entity.type
_entity.pdbx_description
1 polymer ?
#
loop_
_entity_poly.entity_id
_entity_poly.type
_entity_poly.pdbx_seq_one_letter_code
_entity_poly.pdbx_strand_id
1 'polypeptide(L)' 'LLGVGSVLEGAWIVLSALLGMTAFSASLVGFLHKRALLWERALLMAAALSLVVPGLLTDLVGLGLFLMVYAFQRMRK' A
#
# COMPACT_ATOMS: atom_id res chain seq x y z
N LEU A 1 -8.11 -23.94 -10.79
CA LEU A 1 -6.64 -23.85 -10.89
C LEU A 1 -6.08 -22.41 -10.91
N LEU A 2 -6.87 -21.37 -10.56
CA LEU A 2 -6.32 -20.07 -10.14
C LEU A 2 -6.62 -19.73 -8.67
N GLY A 3 -7.39 -20.57 -7.94
CA GLY A 3 -7.79 -20.28 -6.55
C GLY A 3 -8.71 -19.07 -6.37
N VAL A 4 -9.04 -18.38 -7.47
CA VAL A 4 -9.91 -17.21 -7.52
C VAL A 4 -11.32 -17.67 -7.84
N GLY A 5 -12.26 -17.43 -6.92
CA GLY A 5 -13.67 -17.77 -7.05
C GLY A 5 -14.42 -16.90 -8.06
N SER A 6 -13.85 -15.76 -8.49
CA SER A 6 -14.47 -14.86 -9.47
C SER A 6 -13.47 -13.91 -10.16
N VAL A 7 -13.88 -13.31 -11.29
CA VAL A 7 -13.14 -12.23 -11.97
C VAL A 7 -12.96 -11.01 -11.05
N LEU A 8 -13.93 -10.74 -10.16
CA LEU A 8 -13.85 -9.65 -9.18
C LEU A 8 -12.70 -9.87 -8.20
N GLU A 9 -12.53 -11.08 -7.69
CA GLU A 9 -11.48 -11.38 -6.74
C GLU A 9 -10.10 -11.32 -7.41
N GLY A 10 -10.01 -11.70 -8.70
CA GLY A 10 -8.79 -11.50 -9.49
C GLY A 10 -8.45 -10.02 -9.67
N ALA A 11 -9.45 -9.19 -10.00
CA ALA A 11 -9.28 -7.74 -10.09
C ALA A 11 -8.84 -7.15 -8.74
N TRP A 12 -9.41 -7.61 -7.63
CA TRP A 12 -9.05 -7.17 -6.29
C TRP A 12 -7.58 -7.49 -5.95
N ILE A 13 -7.14 -8.72 -6.20
CA ILE A 13 -5.74 -9.13 -5.98
C ILE A 13 -4.77 -8.24 -6.78
N VAL A 14 -5.10 -7.96 -8.05
CA VAL A 14 -4.27 -7.08 -8.89
C VAL A 14 -4.23 -5.66 -8.32
N LEU A 15 -5.36 -5.11 -7.89
CA LEU A 15 -5.42 -3.77 -7.28
C LEU A 15 -4.60 -3.68 -5.99
N SER A 16 -4.74 -4.67 -5.08
CA SER A 16 -3.94 -4.74 -3.86
C SER A 16 -2.44 -4.85 -4.17
N ALA A 17 -2.06 -5.68 -5.14
CA ALA A 17 -0.68 -5.83 -5.55
C ALA A 17 -0.08 -4.54 -6.16
N LEU A 18 -0.85 -3.82 -6.98
CA LEU A 18 -0.42 -2.54 -7.55
C LEU A 18 -0.22 -1.48 -6.46
N LEU A 19 -1.14 -1.40 -5.49
CA LEU A 19 -1.00 -0.51 -4.34
C LEU A 19 0.22 -0.89 -3.49
N GLY A 20 0.39 -2.18 -3.20
CA GLY A 20 1.54 -2.70 -2.46
C GLY A 20 2.87 -2.36 -3.13
N MET A 21 3.00 -2.56 -4.44
CA MET A 21 4.19 -2.17 -5.21
C MET A 21 4.44 -0.66 -5.20
N THR A 22 3.38 0.14 -5.28
CA THR A 22 3.49 1.61 -5.22
C THR A 22 4.01 2.05 -3.85
N ALA A 23 3.45 1.50 -2.77
CA ALA A 23 3.90 1.74 -1.41
C ALA A 23 5.36 1.31 -1.19
N PHE A 24 5.73 0.14 -1.75
CA PHE A 24 7.09 -0.39 -1.68
C PHE A 24 8.09 0.54 -2.37
N SER A 25 7.82 0.91 -3.62
CA SER A 25 8.65 1.83 -4.38
C SER A 25 8.79 3.19 -3.68
N ALA A 26 7.68 3.75 -3.17
CA ALA A 26 7.69 5.02 -2.46
C ALA A 26 8.51 4.96 -1.15
N SER A 27 8.46 3.83 -0.43
CA SER A 27 9.28 3.61 0.77
C SER A 27 10.78 3.56 0.46
N LEU A 28 11.16 2.89 -0.64
CA LEU A 28 12.54 2.74 -1.08
C LEU A 28 13.11 4.04 -1.62
N VAL A 29 12.37 4.73 -2.51
CA VAL A 29 12.77 6.04 -3.05
C VAL A 29 12.75 7.11 -1.94
N GLY A 30 11.89 6.95 -0.94
CA GLY A 30 11.67 7.96 0.10
C GLY A 30 10.85 9.14 -0.41
N PHE A 31 9.97 8.89 -1.38
CA PHE A 31 9.13 9.89 -1.99
C PHE A 31 7.79 9.28 -2.41
N LEU A 32 6.68 9.87 -1.97
CA LEU A 32 5.35 9.49 -2.44
C LEU A 32 4.67 10.69 -3.10
N HIS A 33 4.39 11.72 -2.31
CA HIS A 33 3.88 13.01 -2.78
C HIS A 33 4.83 14.15 -2.41
N LYS A 34 5.53 13.99 -1.29
CA LYS A 34 6.65 14.79 -0.83
C LYS A 34 7.78 13.85 -0.37
N ARG A 35 8.93 14.44 -0.02
CA ARG A 35 10.01 13.70 0.63
C ARG A 35 9.48 13.06 1.91
N ALA A 36 9.51 11.73 1.95
CA ALA A 36 9.05 10.95 3.09
C ALA A 36 10.14 10.94 4.17
N LEU A 37 9.75 11.28 5.40
CA LEU A 37 10.54 11.07 6.61
C LEU A 37 10.79 9.59 6.83
N LEU A 38 11.83 9.25 7.61
CA LEU A 38 12.17 7.86 7.92
C LEU A 38 11.00 7.06 8.50
N TRP A 39 10.17 7.67 9.35
CA TRP A 39 8.99 7.00 9.90
C TRP A 39 7.87 6.83 8.87
N GLU A 40 7.66 7.78 7.96
CA GLU A 40 6.70 7.66 6.84
C GLU A 40 7.12 6.53 5.89
N ARG A 41 8.43 6.40 5.64
CA ARG A 41 8.99 5.29 4.85
C ARG A 41 8.77 3.94 5.52
N ALA A 42 8.96 3.85 6.83
CA ALA A 42 8.68 2.62 7.59
C ALA A 42 7.19 2.24 7.51
N LEU A 43 6.28 3.21 7.63
CA LEU A 43 4.84 2.97 7.49
C LEU A 43 4.46 2.56 6.06
N LEU A 44 5.06 3.17 5.03
CA LEU A 44 4.85 2.77 3.63
C LEU A 44 5.38 1.36 3.35
N MET A 45 6.50 0.98 3.96
CA MET A 45 7.02 -0.39 3.88
C MET A 45 6.07 -1.38 4.58
N ALA A 46 5.56 -1.05 5.77
CA ALA A 46 4.56 -1.88 6.45
C ALA A 46 3.26 -2.00 5.64
N ALA A 47 2.83 -0.91 5.01
CA ALA A 47 1.69 -0.91 4.09
C ALA A 47 1.93 -1.87 2.91
N ALA A 48 3.09 -1.75 2.26
CA ALA A 48 3.48 -2.60 1.13
C ALA A 48 3.45 -4.09 1.50
N LEU A 49 4.05 -4.45 2.63
CA LEU A 49 4.09 -5.84 3.11
C LEU A 49 2.68 -6.36 3.44
N SER A 50 1.81 -5.51 3.98
CA SER A 50 0.42 -5.89 4.27
C SER A 50 -0.39 -6.14 2.99
N LEU A 51 -0.18 -5.33 1.95
CA LEU A 51 -0.88 -5.41 0.66
C LEU A 51 -0.36 -6.51 -0.29
N VAL A 52 0.80 -7.12 0.00
CA VAL A 52 1.35 -8.23 -0.80
C VAL A 52 0.56 -9.51 -0.64
N VAL A 53 0.02 -9.77 0.55
CA VAL A 53 -0.81 -10.94 0.80
C VAL A 53 -2.28 -10.55 0.63
N PRO A 54 -2.95 -11.01 -0.44
CA PRO A 54 -4.33 -10.64 -0.69
C PRO A 54 -5.21 -11.16 0.43
N GLY A 55 -5.94 -10.24 1.07
CA GLY A 55 -6.81 -10.53 2.20
C GLY A 55 -7.54 -9.29 2.66
N LEU A 56 -8.84 -9.41 2.94
CA LEU A 56 -9.67 -8.23 3.23
C LEU A 56 -9.13 -7.39 4.41
N LEU A 57 -8.69 -8.07 5.48
CA LEU A 57 -8.14 -7.39 6.66
C LEU A 57 -6.75 -6.80 6.40
N THR A 58 -5.86 -7.53 5.72
CA THR A 58 -4.50 -7.08 5.43
C THR A 58 -4.49 -5.93 4.44
N ASP A 59 -5.40 -5.96 3.45
CA ASP A 59 -5.61 -4.88 2.49
C ASP A 59 -6.15 -3.62 3.17
N LEU A 60 -7.12 -3.74 4.09
CA LEU A 60 -7.63 -2.60 4.86
C LEU A 60 -6.53 -1.96 5.72
N VAL A 61 -5.70 -2.76 6.38
CA VAL A 61 -4.56 -2.24 7.17
C VAL A 61 -3.55 -1.57 6.26
N GLY A 62 -3.18 -2.20 5.14
CA GLY A 62 -2.22 -1.65 4.19
C GLY A 62 -2.70 -0.35 3.55
N LEU A 63 -3.95 -0.30 3.09
CA LEU A 63 -4.60 0.91 2.59
C LEU A 63 -4.66 2.01 3.65
N GLY A 64 -5.03 1.65 4.89
CA GLY A 64 -5.07 2.59 6.00
C GLY A 64 -3.72 3.24 6.26
N LEU A 65 -2.65 2.45 6.31
CA LEU A 65 -1.28 2.96 6.48
C LEU A 65 -0.85 3.84 5.31
N PHE A 66 -1.11 3.41 4.07
CA PHE A 66 -0.77 4.18 2.88
C PHE A 66 -1.51 5.54 2.84
N LEU A 67 -2.82 5.52 3.09
CA LEU A 67 -3.65 6.73 3.12
C LEU A 67 -3.26 7.65 4.28
N MET A 68 -2.89 7.11 5.44
CA MET A 68 -2.42 7.89 6.57
C MET A 68 -1.13 8.66 6.22
N VAL A 69 -0.15 7.99 5.61
CA VAL A 69 1.09 8.65 5.15
C VAL A 69 0.78 9.67 4.07
N TYR A 70 -0.07 9.33 3.10
CA TYR A 70 -0.46 10.25 2.04
C TYR A 70 -1.16 11.51 2.58
N ALA A 71 -2.13 11.35 3.49
CA ALA A 71 -2.83 12.45 4.13
C ALA A 71 -1.87 13.33 4.94
N PHE A 72 -0.95 12.72 5.68
CA PHE A 72 0.05 13.46 6.44
C PHE A 72 0.98 14.26 5.53
N GLN A 73 1.51 13.66 4.45
CA GLN A 73 2.33 14.38 3.45
C GLN A 73 1.56 15.51 2.77
N ARG A 74 0.25 15.34 2.56
CA ARG A 74 -0.62 16.36 1.95
C ARG A 74 -0.88 17.52 2.89
N MET A 75 -1.12 17.26 4.17
CA MET A 75 -1.36 18.28 5.20
C MET A 75 -0.10 19.07 5.55
N ARG A 76 1.05 18.40 5.51
CA ARG A 76 2.35 19.03 5.74
C ARG A 76 2.70 19.88 4.52
N LYS A 77 2.66 21.21 4.64
CA LYS A 77 2.99 22.15 3.55
C LYS A 77 4.40 21.93 2.99
#